data_AF-A0A919GPU3-F1
#
_entry.id   AF-A0A919GPU3-F1
#
_cell.length_a   1.000
_cell.length_b   1.000
_cell.length_c   1.000
_cell.angle_alpha   90.00
_cell.angle_beta   90.00
_cell.angle_gamma   90.00
#
_symmetry.space_group_name_H-M   'P 1'
#
loop_
_entity.id
_entity.type
_entity.pdbx_description
1 polymer ?
#
loop_
_entity_poly.entity_id
_entity_poly.type
_entity_poly.pdbx_seq_one_letter_code
_entity_poly.pdbx_strand_id
1 'polypeptide(L)'
;MHAVQLRTGYKDVPISAPAGGTTPDGVAYTYEANDASVGDLDGDILGDWREEVVWRASGNTALRIYSTPIETTTKITTLLHDPMYRTGLAWQNTAYNQPPHTSFFIGNNMPTAPRPTVYTP
;
A
#
# COMPACT_ATOMS: atom_id res chain seq x y z
N MET A 1 1.21 -20.78 8.38
CA MET A 1 0.54 -19.52 7.99
C MET A 1 0.91 -19.31 6.54
N HIS A 2 -0.06 -19.45 5.62
CA HIS A 2 0.17 -19.37 4.19
C HIS A 2 0.20 -17.89 3.77
N ALA A 3 1.33 -17.40 3.28
CA ALA A 3 1.41 -16.10 2.63
C ALA A 3 0.53 -16.11 1.37
N VAL A 4 -0.18 -15.02 1.09
CA VAL A 4 -0.91 -14.87 -0.17
C VAL A 4 0.12 -14.66 -1.27
N GLN A 5 0.45 -15.72 -2.01
CA GLN A 5 1.39 -15.67 -3.11
C GLN A 5 0.68 -15.23 -4.41
N LEU A 6 0.97 -14.03 -4.88
CA LEU A 6 0.48 -13.53 -6.17
C LEU A 6 1.31 -14.12 -7.31
N ARG A 7 0.77 -15.06 -8.07
CA ARG A 7 1.50 -15.79 -9.14
C ARG A 7 2.15 -14.88 -10.20
N THR A 8 1.56 -13.72 -10.46
CA THR A 8 2.05 -12.72 -11.43
C THR A 8 2.86 -11.59 -10.78
N GLY A 9 3.03 -11.61 -9.46
CA GLY A 9 3.67 -10.52 -8.71
C GLY A 9 2.82 -9.27 -8.56
N TYR A 10 1.63 -9.20 -9.17
CA TYR A 10 0.67 -8.12 -8.98
C TYR A 10 -0.78 -8.60 -8.99
N LYS A 11 -1.66 -7.80 -8.37
CA LYS A 11 -3.12 -7.95 -8.44
C LYS A 11 -3.73 -6.66 -9.00
N ASP A 12 -4.55 -6.78 -10.05
CA ASP A 12 -5.30 -5.64 -10.61
C ASP A 12 -6.53 -5.30 -9.75
N VAL A 13 -6.72 -4.00 -9.49
CA VAL A 13 -7.93 -3.44 -8.88
C VAL A 13 -8.64 -2.56 -9.92
N PRO A 14 -9.88 -2.90 -10.36
CA PRO A 14 -10.58 -2.16 -11.40
C PRO A 14 -11.07 -0.79 -10.92
N ILE A 15 -11.03 0.22 -11.79
CA ILE A 15 -11.59 1.56 -11.52
C ILE A 15 -12.70 1.93 -12.52
N SER A 16 -13.62 2.79 -12.09
CA SER A 16 -14.71 3.34 -12.92
C SER A 16 -14.45 4.81 -13.23
N ALA A 17 -14.22 5.14 -14.51
CA ALA A 17 -14.05 6.53 -14.94
C ALA A 17 -15.37 7.32 -14.88
N PRO A 18 -15.36 8.60 -14.46
CA PRO A 18 -16.53 9.47 -14.57
C PRO A 18 -16.91 9.74 -16.03
N ALA A 19 -18.18 10.11 -16.28
CA ALA A 19 -18.59 10.59 -17.59
C ALA A 19 -17.89 11.92 -17.95
N GLY A 20 -17.48 12.08 -19.20
CA GLY A 20 -16.92 13.33 -19.72
C GLY A 20 -17.95 14.45 -19.82
N GLY A 21 -17.52 15.62 -20.29
CA GLY A 21 -18.38 16.79 -20.41
C GLY A 21 -17.96 17.79 -21.48
N THR A 22 -18.59 18.96 -21.47
CA THR A 22 -18.27 20.08 -22.37
C THR A 22 -18.09 21.35 -21.54
N THR A 23 -17.04 22.11 -21.81
CA THR A 23 -16.75 23.38 -21.13
C THR A 23 -17.69 24.49 -21.60
N PRO A 24 -17.80 25.62 -20.87
CA PRO A 24 -18.64 26.75 -21.26
C PRO A 24 -18.30 27.37 -22.62
N ASP A 25 -17.06 27.21 -23.10
CA ASP A 25 -16.58 27.60 -24.43
C ASP A 25 -16.76 26.52 -25.50
N GLY A 26 -17.46 25.41 -25.19
CA GLY A 26 -17.86 24.38 -26.14
C GLY A 26 -16.84 23.27 -26.39
N VAL A 27 -15.77 23.19 -25.59
CA VAL A 27 -14.71 22.17 -25.75
C VAL A 27 -15.09 20.89 -25.01
N ALA A 28 -15.09 19.76 -25.70
CA ALA A 28 -15.34 18.46 -25.09
C ALA A 28 -14.12 17.98 -24.27
N TYR A 29 -14.36 17.35 -23.12
CA TYR A 29 -13.33 16.75 -22.28
C TYR A 29 -13.72 15.35 -21.80
N THR A 30 -12.71 14.51 -21.59
CA THR A 30 -12.81 13.19 -20.97
C THR A 30 -11.93 13.13 -19.74
N TYR A 31 -12.25 12.24 -18.80
CA TYR A 31 -11.41 11.98 -17.64
C TYR A 31 -10.50 10.80 -17.92
N GLU A 32 -9.19 11.04 -17.87
CA GLU A 32 -8.19 9.99 -17.68
C GLU A 32 -7.74 10.08 -16.23
N ALA A 33 -7.53 8.93 -15.59
CA ALA A 33 -6.83 8.95 -14.31
C ALA A 33 -5.45 9.57 -14.56
N ASN A 34 -5.05 10.52 -13.72
CA ASN A 34 -3.81 11.31 -13.86
C ASN A 34 -3.00 11.15 -12.56
N ASP A 35 -2.45 12.22 -12.00
CA ASP A 35 -1.81 12.19 -10.68
C ASP A 35 -2.80 11.69 -9.62
N ALA A 36 -2.50 10.53 -9.06
CA ALA A 36 -3.16 9.97 -7.90
C ALA A 36 -2.27 10.18 -6.67
N SER A 37 -2.81 10.75 -5.60
CA SER A 37 -2.28 10.50 -4.26
C SER A 37 -2.92 9.19 -3.75
N VAL A 38 -2.10 8.36 -3.09
CA VAL A 38 -2.30 6.90 -2.91
C VAL A 38 -2.44 6.13 -4.24
N GLY A 39 -1.57 6.46 -5.20
CA GLY A 39 -1.15 5.56 -6.27
C GLY A 39 0.26 5.00 -6.06
N ASP A 40 0.87 5.32 -4.92
CA ASP A 40 2.09 4.75 -4.33
C ASP A 40 1.77 4.58 -2.84
N LEU A 41 1.55 3.33 -2.44
CA LEU A 41 1.49 2.96 -1.03
C LEU A 41 2.59 1.92 -0.83
N ASP A 42 3.54 2.23 0.04
CA ASP A 42 4.46 1.28 0.62
C ASP A 42 3.96 0.91 2.01
N GLY A 43 3.53 -0.34 2.17
CA GLY A 43 3.22 -0.85 3.50
C GLY A 43 2.70 -2.28 3.55
N ASP A 44 2.80 -2.90 4.74
CA ASP A 44 2.20 -4.20 5.06
C ASP A 44 0.68 -4.06 5.03
N ILE A 45 0.05 -4.60 3.97
CA ILE A 45 -1.41 -4.60 3.82
C ILE A 45 -1.95 -6.00 3.54
N LEU A 46 -1.09 -6.96 3.19
CA LEU A 46 -1.42 -8.35 2.92
C LEU A 46 -0.28 -9.27 3.40
N GLY A 47 -0.58 -10.55 3.65
CA GLY A 47 0.47 -11.56 3.85
C GLY A 47 1.16 -11.50 5.22
N ASP A 48 2.49 -11.42 5.21
CA ASP A 48 3.31 -11.34 6.43
C ASP A 48 3.84 -9.91 6.63
N TRP A 49 4.88 -9.72 7.45
CA TRP A 49 5.35 -8.40 7.87
C TRP A 49 6.03 -7.56 6.77
N ARG A 50 6.35 -8.16 5.63
CA ARG A 50 7.06 -7.45 4.55
C ARG A 50 6.05 -6.56 3.82
N GLU A 51 6.52 -5.42 3.35
CA GLU A 51 5.65 -4.38 2.81
C GLU A 51 5.29 -4.65 1.34
N GLU A 52 4.04 -4.39 0.98
CA GLU A 52 3.61 -4.30 -0.40
C GLU A 52 3.91 -2.90 -0.97
N VAL A 53 4.04 -2.83 -2.29
CA VAL A 53 4.05 -1.56 -3.04
C VAL A 53 2.85 -1.53 -3.97
N VAL A 54 2.05 -0.47 -3.92
CA VAL A 54 0.88 -0.29 -4.79
C VAL A 54 1.20 0.75 -5.84
N TRP A 55 1.24 0.37 -7.13
CA TRP A 55 1.43 1.32 -8.23
C TRP A 55 0.27 1.33 -9.21
N ARG A 56 0.01 2.49 -9.83
CA ARG A 56 -0.91 2.57 -10.97
C ARG A 56 -0.35 1.86 -12.21
N ALA A 57 -1.22 1.18 -12.96
CA ALA A 57 -0.88 0.70 -14.30
C ALA A 57 -0.62 1.89 -15.23
N SER A 58 0.19 1.71 -16.28
CA SER A 58 0.60 2.81 -17.18
C SER A 58 -0.57 3.50 -17.90
N GLY A 59 -1.66 2.78 -18.18
CA GLY A 59 -2.90 3.34 -18.73
C GLY A 59 -3.88 3.85 -17.67
N ASN A 60 -3.47 3.86 -16.39
CA ASN A 60 -4.25 4.27 -15.23
C ASN A 60 -5.61 3.56 -15.10
N THR A 61 -5.77 2.35 -15.63
CA THR A 61 -7.00 1.56 -15.59
C THR A 61 -7.08 0.60 -14.39
N ALA A 62 -5.99 0.42 -13.67
CA ALA A 62 -5.90 -0.46 -12.51
C ALA A 62 -4.81 0.01 -11.54
N LEU A 63 -4.97 -0.36 -10.27
CA LEU A 63 -3.87 -0.39 -9.30
C LEU A 63 -3.29 -1.80 -9.24
N ARG A 64 -1.97 -1.89 -9.13
CA ARG A 64 -1.18 -3.12 -9.03
C ARG A 64 -0.51 -3.19 -7.67
N ILE A 65 -0.87 -4.21 -6.90
CA ILE A 65 -0.27 -4.49 -5.59
C ILE A 65 0.86 -5.49 -5.77
N TYR A 66 2.10 -5.08 -5.54
CA TYR A 66 3.28 -5.94 -5.56
C TYR A 66 3.61 -6.42 -4.16
N SER A 67 3.81 -7.72 -3.99
CA SER A 67 4.25 -8.34 -2.74
C SER A 67 5.51 -9.17 -3.01
N THR A 68 6.39 -9.28 -2.01
CA THR A 68 7.67 -9.97 -2.19
C THR A 68 7.50 -11.50 -2.26
N PRO A 69 8.06 -12.17 -3.29
CA PRO A 69 8.05 -13.62 -3.39
C PRO A 69 9.18 -14.29 -2.59
N ILE A 70 10.07 -13.51 -1.96
CA ILE A 70 11.30 -14.01 -1.34
C ILE A 70 10.99 -14.59 0.03
N GLU A 71 11.08 -15.90 0.20
CA GLU A 71 10.80 -16.56 1.48
C GLU A 71 11.64 -16.02 2.64
N THR A 72 11.06 -16.00 3.84
CA THR A 72 11.73 -15.58 5.07
C THR A 72 11.42 -16.54 6.21
N THR A 73 12.41 -16.78 7.06
CA THR A 73 12.23 -17.52 8.32
C THR A 73 11.80 -16.61 9.48
N THR A 74 11.87 -15.29 9.29
CA THR A 74 11.54 -14.30 10.31
C THR A 74 10.04 -14.10 10.39
N LYS A 75 9.46 -14.28 11.58
CA LYS A 75 8.04 -14.05 11.84
C LYS A 75 7.86 -12.83 12.73
N ILE A 76 7.20 -11.80 12.20
CA ILE A 76 6.77 -10.60 12.90
C ILE A 76 5.26 -10.49 12.72
N THR A 77 4.54 -9.98 13.72
CA THR A 77 3.10 -9.70 13.56
C THR A 77 2.93 -8.58 12.54
N THR A 78 1.83 -8.55 11.78
CA THR A 78 1.57 -7.47 10.81
C THR A 78 1.88 -6.10 11.41
N LEU A 79 2.60 -5.28 10.66
CA LEU A 79 3.02 -3.95 11.05
C LEU A 79 1.81 -3.02 11.19
N LEU A 80 0.64 -3.35 10.62
CA LEU A 80 -0.62 -2.63 10.88
C LEU A 80 -1.08 -2.72 12.35
N HIS A 81 -0.57 -3.67 13.13
CA HIS A 81 -0.80 -3.73 14.57
C HIS A 81 0.26 -2.95 15.39
N ASP A 82 1.29 -2.40 14.76
CA ASP A 82 2.19 -1.43 15.39
C ASP A 82 1.57 -0.02 15.29
N PRO A 83 1.36 0.70 16.42
CA PRO A 83 0.63 1.97 16.41
C PRO A 83 1.39 3.08 15.67
N MET A 84 2.72 3.10 15.72
CA MET A 84 3.53 4.12 15.04
C MET A 84 3.52 3.89 13.54
N TYR A 85 3.71 2.64 13.11
CA TYR A 85 3.66 2.24 11.72
C TYR A 85 2.26 2.48 11.13
N ARG A 86 1.20 2.05 11.82
CA ARG A 86 -0.18 2.23 11.37
C ARG A 86 -0.55 3.69 11.18
N THR A 87 -0.09 4.55 12.10
CA THR A 87 -0.26 6.01 12.00
C THR A 87 0.56 6.54 10.83
N GLY A 88 1.81 6.08 10.69
CA GLY A 88 2.70 6.30 9.55
C GLY A 88 2.00 6.14 8.21
N LEU A 89 1.46 4.94 8.00
CA LEU A 89 0.74 4.57 6.79
C LEU A 89 -0.51 5.44 6.57
N ALA A 90 -1.20 5.84 7.64
CA ALA A 90 -2.40 6.66 7.55
C ALA A 90 -2.11 8.11 7.09
N TRP A 91 -0.95 8.66 7.38
CA TRP A 91 -0.57 10.01 6.92
C TRP A 91 0.36 10.01 5.70
N GLN A 92 0.80 8.85 5.20
CA GLN A 92 1.73 8.72 4.06
C GLN A 92 1.30 9.55 2.83
N ASN A 93 -0.01 9.71 2.60
CA ASN A 93 -0.56 10.51 1.50
C ASN A 93 -0.42 12.04 1.67
N THR A 94 0.15 12.50 2.78
CA THR A 94 0.20 13.92 3.17
C THR A 94 1.43 14.59 2.58
N ALA A 95 1.21 15.63 1.76
CA ALA A 95 2.26 16.46 1.17
C ALA A 95 3.35 15.62 0.47
N TYR A 96 4.61 15.77 0.85
CA TYR A 96 5.69 14.92 0.36
C TYR A 96 5.73 13.64 1.18
N ASN A 97 5.20 12.57 0.59
CA ASN A 97 5.06 11.26 1.21
C ASN A 97 6.38 10.84 1.89
N GLN A 98 6.30 10.42 3.15
CA GLN A 98 7.43 9.83 3.89
C GLN A 98 7.12 8.37 4.21
N PRO A 99 8.14 7.50 4.29
CA PRO A 99 7.93 6.09 4.63
C PRO A 99 7.44 5.93 6.07
N PRO A 100 6.60 4.91 6.36
CA PRO A 100 6.21 4.57 7.71
C PRO A 100 7.41 3.96 8.48
N HIS A 101 7.38 4.09 9.80
CA HIS A 101 8.40 3.52 10.68
C HIS A 101 7.76 2.74 11.83
N THR A 102 8.37 1.63 12.24
CA THR A 102 7.94 0.79 13.36
C THR A 102 8.34 1.39 14.71
N SER A 103 7.48 1.26 15.73
CA SER A 103 7.79 1.77 17.09
C SER A 103 8.98 1.07 17.77
N PHE A 104 9.42 -0.05 17.21
CA PHE A 104 10.57 -0.83 17.65
C PHE A 104 11.62 -0.95 16.54
N PHE A 105 12.87 -1.25 16.92
CA PHE A 105 13.95 -1.51 15.98
C PHE A 105 13.70 -2.79 15.18
N ILE A 106 13.59 -2.67 13.87
CA ILE A 106 13.56 -3.78 12.92
C ILE A 106 14.85 -3.74 12.07
N GLY A 107 15.66 -4.79 12.15
CA GLY A 107 16.96 -4.81 11.49
C GLY A 107 17.86 -5.94 11.98
N ASN A 108 19.11 -5.92 11.53
CA ASN A 108 20.10 -6.93 11.90
C ASN A 108 20.30 -6.97 13.43
N ASN A 109 20.33 -8.17 14.01
CA ASN A 109 20.43 -8.41 15.46
C ASN A 109 19.32 -7.77 16.31
N MET A 110 18.13 -7.53 15.73
CA MET A 110 16.98 -7.11 16.52
C MET A 110 16.59 -8.19 17.57
N PRO A 111 16.09 -7.79 18.75
CA PRO A 111 15.45 -8.73 19.67
C PRO A 111 14.15 -9.28 19.06
N THR A 112 13.50 -10.22 19.75
CA THR A 112 12.17 -10.68 19.33
C THR A 112 11.21 -9.50 19.30
N ALA A 113 10.49 -9.32 18.19
CA ALA A 113 9.54 -8.22 18.04
C ALA A 113 8.49 -8.24 19.15
N PRO A 114 8.15 -7.08 19.74
CA PRO A 114 7.17 -7.01 20.82
C PRO A 114 5.80 -7.50 20.34
N ARG A 115 5.06 -8.17 21.23
CA ARG A 115 3.67 -8.54 20.94
C ARG A 115 2.82 -7.26 20.96
N PRO A 116 2.02 -6.97 19.92
CA PRO A 116 1.15 -5.80 19.91
C PRO A 116 0.13 -5.82 21.06
N THR A 117 -0.05 -4.67 21.70
CA THR A 117 -1.10 -4.43 22.70
C THR A 117 -2.24 -3.67 22.03
N VAL A 118 -3.07 -4.38 21.27
CA VAL A 118 -4.20 -3.81 20.50
C VAL A 118 -5.46 -4.64 20.71
N TYR A 119 -6.61 -3.98 20.64
CA TYR A 119 -7.94 -4.60 20.74
C TYR A 119 -8.75 -4.20 19.51
N THR A 120 -9.55 -5.13 18.99
CA THR A 120 -10.48 -4.84 17.88
C THR A 120 -11.84 -4.40 18.43
N PRO A 121 -12.57 -3.52 17.72
CA PRO A 121 -13.94 -3.14 18.09
C PRO A 121 -14.90 -4.32 18.24
#